data_AF-A0A3D3P1N0-F1
#
_entry.id   AF-A0A3D3P1N0-F1
#
_cell.length_a   1.000
_cell.length_b   1.000
_cell.length_c   1.000
_cell.angle_alpha   90.00
_cell.angle_beta   90.00
_cell.angle_gamma   90.00
#
_symmetry.space_group_name_H-M   'P 1'
#
loop_
_entity.id
_entity.type
_entity.pdbx_description
1 polymer ?
#
loop_
_entity_poly.entity_id
_entity_poly.type
_entity_poly.pdbx_seq_one_letter_code
_entity_poly.pdbx_strand_id
1 'polypeptide(L)'
;MKPLWLSIFASLLFVSCSSYQRDFKESKNEFRSAIKLKPAPTGPWKGTWKSEVNGHQGPLWCMIKRDESSPSTYNFRYRAGWGLLQFGDYTHPITTTQEDGALSLNHSMTLPNNFGTYRIKGQVSPTRFECRFQGNGDKGTMTLQRPL
;
A
#
# COMPACT_ATOMS: atom_id res chain seq x y z
N MET A 1 -56.71 -13.23 -5.99
CA MET A 1 -55.77 -12.12 -5.76
C MET A 1 -54.69 -12.60 -4.80
N LYS A 2 -53.47 -12.88 -5.28
CA LYS A 2 -52.31 -13.24 -4.45
C LYS A 2 -51.24 -12.20 -4.74
N PRO A 3 -50.75 -11.42 -3.74
CA PRO A 3 -49.76 -10.40 -4.01
C PRO A 3 -48.41 -11.05 -4.33
N LEU A 4 -48.01 -10.87 -5.58
CA LEU A 4 -46.71 -11.21 -6.14
C LEU A 4 -45.70 -10.16 -5.67
N TRP A 5 -45.28 -10.23 -4.41
CA TRP A 5 -44.37 -9.23 -3.81
C TRP A 5 -43.30 -9.90 -2.95
N LEU A 6 -42.47 -10.73 -3.58
CA LEU A 6 -41.17 -11.13 -3.05
C LEU A 6 -40.17 -11.18 -4.21
N SER A 7 -39.86 -10.02 -4.75
CA SER A 7 -38.73 -9.82 -5.65
C SER A 7 -38.16 -8.45 -5.39
N ILE A 8 -36.83 -8.37 -5.37
CA ILE A 8 -36.00 -7.18 -5.17
C ILE A 8 -35.66 -6.86 -3.70
N PHE A 9 -34.91 -7.74 -3.03
CA PHE A 9 -34.05 -7.32 -1.90
C PHE A 9 -32.76 -8.15 -1.78
N ALA A 10 -32.25 -8.69 -2.90
CA ALA A 10 -31.09 -9.59 -2.91
C ALA A 10 -30.01 -9.21 -3.95
N SER A 11 -29.86 -7.92 -4.28
CA SER A 11 -28.98 -7.50 -5.39
C SER A 11 -28.05 -6.31 -5.10
N LEU A 12 -27.86 -5.89 -3.85
CA LEU A 12 -26.96 -4.77 -3.49
C LEU A 12 -25.68 -5.18 -2.74
N LEU A 13 -25.39 -6.47 -2.61
CA LEU A 13 -24.20 -6.96 -1.91
C LEU A 13 -23.00 -7.24 -2.83
N PHE A 14 -23.08 -6.91 -4.12
CA PHE A 14 -22.01 -7.16 -5.07
C PHE A 14 -21.34 -5.86 -5.54
N VAL A 15 -20.05 -5.76 -5.20
CA VAL A 15 -19.00 -4.95 -5.86
C VAL A 15 -18.88 -3.49 -5.45
N SER A 16 -18.67 -3.20 -4.15
CA SER A 16 -17.73 -2.11 -3.83
C SER A 16 -16.31 -2.69 -3.83
N CYS A 17 -15.75 -2.90 -5.03
CA CYS A 17 -14.29 -2.92 -5.11
C CYS A 17 -13.85 -1.51 -4.70
N SER A 18 -13.28 -1.37 -3.50
CA SER A 18 -12.71 -0.10 -3.04
C SER A 18 -11.85 0.52 -4.16
N SER A 19 -11.79 1.86 -4.21
CA SER A 19 -10.93 2.55 -5.18
C SER A 19 -9.51 2.00 -5.16
N TYR A 20 -8.99 1.66 -3.96
CA TYR A 20 -7.71 0.98 -3.82
C TYR A 20 -7.63 -0.33 -4.61
N GLN A 21 -8.61 -1.23 -4.47
CA GLN A 21 -8.58 -2.54 -5.12
C GLN A 21 -8.60 -2.42 -6.65
N ARG A 22 -9.40 -1.49 -7.18
CA ARG A 22 -9.43 -1.19 -8.62
C ARG A 22 -8.08 -0.66 -9.09
N ASP A 23 -7.57 0.37 -8.44
CA ASP A 23 -6.32 1.03 -8.83
C ASP A 23 -5.12 0.08 -8.69
N PHE A 24 -5.13 -0.81 -7.68
CA PHE A 24 -4.12 -1.85 -7.50
C PHE A 24 -4.18 -2.89 -8.62
N LYS A 25 -5.38 -3.31 -9.03
CA LYS A 25 -5.56 -4.24 -10.15
C LYS A 25 -5.04 -3.64 -11.45
N GLU A 26 -5.35 -2.38 -11.71
CA GLU A 26 -4.84 -1.63 -12.86
C GLU A 26 -3.32 -1.53 -12.84
N SER A 27 -2.74 -1.07 -11.73
CA SER A 27 -1.29 -0.98 -11.56
C SER A 27 -0.57 -2.32 -11.75
N LYS A 28 -1.19 -3.42 -11.32
CA LYS A 28 -0.70 -4.79 -11.55
C LYS A 28 -0.74 -5.19 -13.02
N ASN A 29 -1.83 -4.88 -13.71
CA ASN A 29 -1.93 -5.18 -15.14
C ASN A 29 -0.89 -4.40 -15.95
N GLU A 30 -0.73 -3.10 -15.67
CA GLU A 30 0.32 -2.28 -16.29
C GLU A 30 1.73 -2.83 -16.03
N PHE A 31 2.02 -3.24 -14.78
CA PHE A 31 3.32 -3.81 -14.43
C PHE A 31 3.59 -5.12 -15.18
N ARG A 32 2.58 -5.99 -15.32
CA ARG A 32 2.70 -7.27 -16.05
C ARG A 32 2.86 -7.08 -17.55
N SER A 33 2.23 -6.06 -18.13
CA SER A 33 2.35 -5.75 -19.56
C SER A 33 3.68 -5.07 -19.91
N ALA A 34 4.47 -4.64 -18.93
CA ALA A 34 5.75 -4.01 -19.18
C ALA A 34 6.80 -5.05 -19.62
N ILE A 35 7.42 -4.82 -20.78
CA ILE A 35 8.44 -5.71 -21.37
C ILE A 35 9.72 -5.74 -20.51
N LYS A 36 9.99 -4.68 -19.73
CA LYS A 36 11.14 -4.56 -18.83
C LYS A 36 10.71 -3.94 -17.50
N LEU A 37 11.39 -4.33 -16.42
CA LEU A 37 11.29 -3.67 -15.12
C LEU A 37 11.62 -2.19 -15.28
N LYS A 38 10.77 -1.32 -14.70
CA LYS A 38 11.03 0.12 -14.65
C LYS A 38 12.30 0.38 -13.83
N PRO A 39 13.12 1.39 -14.19
CA PRO A 39 14.33 1.73 -13.43
C PRO A 39 14.02 2.05 -11.96
N ALA A 40 12.90 2.73 -11.69
CA ALA A 40 12.44 3.02 -10.33
C ALA A 40 11.45 1.96 -9.85
N PRO A 41 11.33 1.73 -8.53
CA PRO A 41 10.46 0.70 -7.97
C PRO A 41 8.97 1.11 -7.97
N THR A 42 8.52 1.87 -8.97
CA THR A 42 7.13 2.30 -9.12
C THR A 42 6.20 1.14 -9.45
N GLY A 43 4.90 1.35 -9.27
CA GLY A 43 3.87 0.33 -9.47
C GLY A 43 3.53 -0.44 -8.19
N PRO A 44 3.00 -1.65 -8.32
CA PRO A 44 2.37 -2.36 -7.22
C PRO A 44 3.34 -3.27 -6.47
N TRP A 45 3.02 -3.47 -5.20
CA TRP A 45 3.74 -4.28 -4.24
C TRP A 45 2.76 -5.01 -3.33
N LYS A 46 3.06 -6.25 -2.96
CA LYS A 46 2.24 -7.04 -2.04
C LYS A 46 3.13 -7.86 -1.10
N GLY A 47 2.72 -7.97 0.16
CA GLY A 47 3.42 -8.75 1.17
C GLY A 47 2.74 -8.62 2.53
N THR A 48 3.55 -8.43 3.57
CA THR A 48 3.08 -8.42 4.96
C THR A 48 3.73 -7.31 5.78
N TRP A 49 3.02 -6.88 6.82
CA TRP A 49 3.59 -6.13 7.94
C TRP A 49 3.64 -7.05 9.17
N LYS A 50 4.59 -6.80 10.07
CA LYS A 50 4.72 -7.49 11.36
C LYS A 50 5.12 -6.49 12.44
N SER A 51 4.35 -6.45 13.52
CA SER A 51 4.66 -5.71 14.75
C SER A 51 5.74 -6.45 15.55
N GLU A 52 6.71 -5.70 16.04
CA GLU A 52 7.70 -6.14 17.02
C GLU A 52 7.24 -5.89 18.46
N VAL A 53 6.16 -5.14 18.67
CA VAL A 53 5.63 -4.82 20.00
C VAL A 53 4.75 -5.96 20.51
N ASN A 54 3.87 -6.50 19.67
CA ASN A 54 2.90 -7.52 20.06
C ASN A 54 2.89 -8.76 19.14
N GLY A 55 3.72 -8.79 18.10
CA GLY A 55 3.80 -9.91 17.17
C GLY A 55 2.65 -10.01 16.18
N HIS A 56 1.65 -9.11 16.23
CA HIS A 56 0.59 -9.06 15.23
C HIS A 56 1.19 -8.83 13.85
N GLN A 57 0.54 -9.39 12.85
CA GLN A 57 0.95 -9.27 11.46
C GLN A 57 -0.27 -9.33 10.57
N GLY A 58 -0.12 -8.86 9.35
CA GLY A 58 -1.22 -8.87 8.40
C GLY A 58 -0.75 -8.59 6.99
N PRO A 59 -1.67 -8.73 6.03
CA PRO A 59 -1.35 -8.48 4.64
C PRO A 59 -1.14 -6.98 4.41
N LEU A 60 -0.23 -6.66 3.51
CA LEU A 60 0.12 -5.29 3.15
C LEU A 60 0.23 -5.17 1.63
N TRP A 61 -0.38 -4.13 1.10
CA TRP A 61 -0.23 -3.72 -0.29
C TRP A 61 0.34 -2.30 -0.33
N CYS A 62 1.11 -2.01 -1.36
CA CYS A 62 1.57 -0.65 -1.64
C CYS A 62 1.54 -0.39 -3.15
N MET A 63 1.16 0.81 -3.55
CA MET A 63 1.40 1.34 -4.89
C MET A 63 2.32 2.53 -4.78
N ILE A 64 3.45 2.49 -5.50
CA ILE A 64 4.43 3.57 -5.53
C ILE A 64 4.25 4.34 -6.84
N LYS A 65 3.94 5.63 -6.75
CA LYS A 65 3.88 6.53 -7.90
C LYS A 65 4.85 7.70 -7.69
N ARG A 66 5.58 8.09 -8.73
CA ARG A 66 6.35 9.34 -8.69
C ARG A 66 5.37 10.51 -8.74
N ASP A 67 5.61 11.54 -7.95
CA ASP A 67 4.81 12.76 -7.97
C ASP A 67 5.13 13.57 -9.24
N GLU A 68 4.09 14.02 -9.94
CA GLU A 68 4.24 14.77 -11.19
C GLU A 68 4.74 16.20 -10.95
N SER A 69 4.38 16.79 -9.81
CA SER A 69 4.77 18.15 -9.43
C SER A 69 6.15 18.20 -8.76
N SER A 70 6.62 17.07 -8.21
CA SER A 70 7.89 16.96 -7.51
C SER A 70 8.62 15.67 -7.90
N PRO A 71 9.49 15.67 -8.92
CA PRO A 71 10.12 14.46 -9.47
C PRO A 71 10.96 13.63 -8.48
N SER A 72 11.44 14.26 -7.38
CA SER A 72 12.16 13.60 -6.29
C SER A 72 11.24 13.02 -5.22
N THR A 73 9.92 13.24 -5.32
CA THR A 73 8.92 12.76 -4.38
C THR A 73 8.19 11.55 -4.95
N TYR A 74 8.00 10.54 -4.10
CA TYR A 74 7.25 9.33 -4.42
C TYR A 74 6.12 9.17 -3.41
N ASN A 75 4.91 8.95 -3.92
CA ASN A 75 3.73 8.67 -3.14
C ASN A 75 3.61 7.15 -2.91
N PHE A 76 3.77 6.74 -1.66
CA PHE A 76 3.58 5.36 -1.22
C PHE A 76 2.16 5.19 -0.70
N ARG A 77 1.26 4.64 -1.52
CA ARG A 77 -0.14 4.42 -1.13
C ARG A 77 -0.31 3.00 -0.59
N TYR A 78 -0.35 2.89 0.72
CA TYR A 78 -0.50 1.64 1.47
C TYR A 78 -1.96 1.25 1.65
N ARG A 79 -2.19 -0.06 1.73
CA ARG A 79 -3.38 -0.67 2.31
C ARG A 79 -2.92 -1.79 3.23
N ALA A 80 -3.15 -1.64 4.53
CA ALA A 80 -2.81 -2.64 5.53
C ALA A 80 -4.09 -3.35 5.99
N GLY A 81 -4.04 -4.67 6.12
CA GLY A 81 -5.10 -5.46 6.74
C GLY A 81 -4.72 -5.93 8.13
N TRP A 82 -5.71 -6.01 9.03
CA TRP A 82 -5.58 -6.62 10.36
C TRP A 82 -6.90 -7.27 10.78
N GLY A 83 -6.82 -8.33 11.60
CA GLY A 83 -8.00 -9.15 11.89
C GLY A 83 -8.65 -9.74 10.63
N LEU A 84 -9.91 -10.14 10.72
CA LEU A 84 -10.58 -10.88 9.63
C LEU A 84 -11.06 -9.97 8.48
N LEU A 85 -11.47 -8.73 8.77
CA LEU A 85 -12.15 -7.85 7.80
C LEU A 85 -11.74 -6.37 7.89
N GLN A 86 -10.70 -6.01 8.66
CA GLN A 86 -10.32 -4.62 8.86
C GLN A 86 -9.17 -4.24 7.93
N PHE A 87 -9.32 -3.08 7.28
CA PHE A 87 -8.32 -2.51 6.38
C PHE A 87 -8.22 -1.01 6.59
N GLY A 88 -7.02 -0.48 6.42
CA GLY A 88 -6.72 0.94 6.48
C GLY A 88 -5.87 1.35 5.29
N ASP A 89 -6.21 2.47 4.68
CA ASP A 89 -5.49 3.06 3.56
C ASP A 89 -4.77 4.32 4.02
N TYR A 90 -3.53 4.52 3.55
CA TYR A 90 -2.72 5.68 3.90
C TYR A 90 -1.71 5.99 2.80
N THR A 91 -1.51 7.26 2.48
CA THR A 91 -0.49 7.71 1.53
C THR A 91 0.64 8.43 2.25
N HIS A 92 1.87 7.97 2.03
CA HIS A 92 3.08 8.61 2.54
C HIS A 92 3.87 9.22 1.37
N PRO A 93 3.82 10.55 1.15
CA PRO A 93 4.75 11.23 0.27
C PRO A 93 6.16 11.18 0.87
N ILE A 94 7.14 10.74 0.09
CA ILE A 94 8.54 10.64 0.51
C ILE A 94 9.42 11.27 -0.56
N THR A 95 10.11 12.35 -0.21
CA THR A 95 11.19 12.91 -1.01
C THR A 95 12.46 12.11 -0.77
N THR A 96 13.02 11.54 -1.83
CA THR A 96 14.22 10.69 -1.75
C THR A 96 15.00 10.69 -3.06
N THR A 97 16.24 10.22 -3.00
CA THR A 97 17.09 9.97 -4.16
C THR A 97 16.92 8.52 -4.64
N GLN A 98 17.15 8.34 -5.94
CA GLN A 98 17.20 7.03 -6.57
C GLN A 98 18.65 6.71 -6.91
N GLU A 99 19.14 5.55 -6.48
CA GLU A 99 20.49 5.05 -6.74
C GLU A 99 20.39 3.58 -7.16
N ASP A 100 21.00 3.21 -8.27
CA ASP A 100 20.94 1.85 -8.85
C ASP A 100 19.53 1.27 -8.98
N GLY A 101 18.56 2.14 -9.25
CA GLY A 101 17.16 1.76 -9.38
C GLY A 101 16.43 1.55 -8.04
N ALA A 102 17.09 1.72 -6.90
CA ALA A 102 16.51 1.62 -5.58
C ALA A 102 16.18 3.00 -4.99
N LEU A 103 15.17 3.05 -4.12
CA LEU A 103 14.83 4.21 -3.30
C LEU A 103 15.29 3.97 -1.87
N SER A 104 16.11 4.87 -1.33
CA SER A 104 16.53 4.86 0.07
C SER A 104 15.49 5.59 0.92
N LEU A 105 14.89 4.94 1.90
CA LEU A 105 13.85 5.54 2.73
C LEU A 105 14.42 5.86 4.10
N ASN A 106 14.33 7.14 4.48
CA ASN A 106 14.52 7.62 5.84
C ASN A 106 13.66 8.87 6.01
N HIS A 107 12.38 8.67 6.32
CA HIS A 107 11.40 9.74 6.27
C HIS A 107 10.42 9.65 7.44
N SER A 108 9.84 10.80 7.81
CA SER A 108 8.85 10.90 8.86
C SER A 108 7.70 11.81 8.44
N MET A 109 6.49 11.51 8.91
CA MET A 109 5.31 12.32 8.63
C MET A 109 4.41 12.35 9.85
N THR A 110 3.93 13.54 10.20
CA THR A 110 2.89 13.71 11.22
C THR A 110 1.57 13.25 10.62
N LEU A 111 0.93 12.29 11.30
CA LEU A 111 -0.38 11.79 10.93
C LEU A 111 -1.46 12.81 11.34
N PRO A 112 -2.57 12.90 10.60
CA PRO A 112 -3.68 13.79 10.94
C PRO A 112 -4.28 13.45 12.32
N ASN A 113 -5.14 14.32 12.85
CA ASN A 113 -5.92 14.08 14.06
C ASN A 113 -5.10 13.66 15.29
N ASN A 114 -3.87 14.16 15.40
CA ASN A 114 -2.97 13.88 16.51
C ASN A 114 -2.62 12.38 16.69
N PHE A 115 -2.66 11.58 15.62
CA PHE A 115 -2.23 10.18 15.63
C PHE A 115 -0.71 9.99 15.79
N GLY A 116 0.04 11.07 15.97
CA GLY A 116 1.49 11.08 16.19
C GLY A 116 2.30 11.15 14.91
N THR A 117 3.57 10.78 15.01
CA THR A 117 4.50 10.80 13.88
C THR A 117 4.80 9.38 13.44
N TYR A 118 4.53 9.08 12.17
CA TYR A 118 4.93 7.84 11.53
C TYR A 118 6.30 7.99 10.88
N ARG A 119 7.19 7.04 11.13
CA ARG A 119 8.55 6.98 10.56
C ARG A 119 8.71 5.72 9.74
N ILE A 120 9.46 5.84 8.65
CA ILE A 120 9.84 4.72 7.79
C ILE A 120 11.34 4.79 7.50
N LYS A 121 12.01 3.64 7.60
CA LYS A 121 13.43 3.51 7.26
C LYS A 121 13.69 2.19 6.55
N GLY A 122 14.39 2.21 5.43
CA GLY A 122 14.73 1.00 4.68
C GLY A 122 15.05 1.30 3.22
N GLN A 123 14.84 0.31 2.35
CA GLN A 123 15.09 0.46 0.92
C GLN A 123 14.02 -0.28 0.12
N VAL A 124 13.69 0.28 -1.04
CA VAL A 124 12.88 -0.38 -2.05
C VAL A 124 13.69 -0.49 -3.34
N SER A 125 14.11 -1.70 -3.68
CA SER A 125 14.78 -2.01 -4.95
C SER A 125 13.74 -2.35 -6.03
N PRO A 126 14.14 -2.56 -7.30
CA PRO A 126 13.21 -2.99 -8.35
C PRO A 126 12.43 -4.27 -8.04
N THR A 127 12.95 -5.15 -7.16
CA THR A 127 12.37 -6.48 -6.87
C THR A 127 12.02 -6.71 -5.40
N ARG A 128 12.55 -5.90 -4.47
CA ARG A 128 12.41 -6.10 -3.02
C ARG A 128 12.00 -4.81 -2.32
N PHE A 129 11.00 -4.91 -1.46
CA PHE A 129 10.59 -3.81 -0.58
C PHE A 129 10.78 -4.28 0.85
N GLU A 130 11.76 -3.68 1.54
CA GLU A 130 11.99 -3.96 2.95
C GLU A 130 12.23 -2.69 3.75
N CYS A 131 11.35 -2.46 4.71
CA CYS A 131 11.39 -1.27 5.54
C CYS A 131 11.00 -1.58 6.97
N ARG A 132 11.50 -0.78 7.89
CA ARG A 132 10.99 -0.69 9.25
C ARG A 132 10.04 0.49 9.35
N PHE A 133 8.99 0.32 10.13
CA PHE A 133 8.08 1.39 10.51
C PHE A 133 8.13 1.63 12.01
N GLN A 134 7.81 2.85 12.41
CA GLN A 134 7.64 3.22 13.81
C GLN A 134 6.61 4.35 13.94
N GLY A 135 5.56 4.12 14.72
CA GLY A 135 4.60 5.12 15.15
C GLY A 135 4.55 5.22 16.67
N ASN A 136 3.57 5.96 17.21
CA ASN A 136 3.47 6.19 18.66
C ASN A 136 3.17 4.93 19.49
N GLY A 137 2.52 3.92 18.91
CA GLY A 137 2.11 2.70 19.62
C GLY A 137 2.59 1.39 19.02
N ASP A 138 3.26 1.44 17.87
CA ASP A 138 3.74 0.23 17.19
C ASP A 138 5.03 0.50 16.42
N LYS A 139 5.81 -0.54 16.23
CA LYS A 139 6.99 -0.56 15.38
C LYS A 139 7.17 -1.96 14.83
N GLY A 140 7.79 -2.05 13.68
CA GLY A 140 8.03 -3.35 13.09
C GLY A 140 8.55 -3.29 11.68
N THR A 141 8.26 -4.33 10.91
CA THR A 141 8.81 -4.53 9.56
C THR A 141 7.69 -4.65 8.54
N MET A 142 7.98 -4.13 7.33
CA MET A 142 7.20 -4.35 6.12
C MET A 142 8.09 -5.09 5.13
N THR A 143 7.59 -6.20 4.60
CA THR A 143 8.28 -7.02 3.60
C THR A 143 7.32 -7.30 2.45
N LEU A 144 7.61 -6.74 1.28
CA LEU A 144 6.79 -6.89 0.08
C LEU A 144 7.63 -7.28 -1.13
N GLN A 145 6.97 -7.92 -2.08
CA GLN A 145 7.52 -8.31 -3.38
C GLN A 145 6.61 -7.82 -4.49
N ARG A 146 7.11 -7.90 -5.73
CA ARG A 146 6.29 -7.65 -6.90
C ARG A 146 5.17 -8.69 -6.98
N PRO A 147 3.91 -8.28 -7.20
CA PRO A 147 2.82 -9.22 -7.37
C PRO A 147 2.95 -9.86 -8.76
N LEU A 148 3.51 -11.08 -8.79
CA LEU A 148 3.53 -11.94 -9.99
C LEU A 148 2.13 -12.12 -10.56
#